data_AF-A0A239XZ57-F1
#
_entry.id   AF-A0A239XZ57-F1
#
_cell.length_a   1.000
_cell.length_b   1.000
_cell.length_c   1.000
_cell.angle_alpha   90.00
_cell.angle_beta   90.00
_cell.angle_gamma   90.00
#
_symmetry.space_group_name_H-M   'P 1'
#
loop_
_entity.id
_entity.type
_entity.pdbx_description
1 polymer ?
#
loop_
_entity_poly.entity_id
_entity_poly.type
_entity_poly.pdbx_seq_one_letter_code
_entity_poly.pdbx_strand_id
1 'polypeptide(L)'
;MKKYFTLTLLAFSFFAFAQNELKDDPKNKALYLLDGVIASYDFAQKIDPANIEAVSVYKSGSNPSNLDDFVNHLGFGIIEIRMKKYQEQFIRVPLHALNAMYHLDYNTPVYIDGFLVKNNKAEIYQGAIGEIVVTNNDSSKVLNIITADKATKKGSRIPPATIQQKENKRPEYIKQIK
;
A
#
# COMPACT_ATOMS: atom_id res chain seq x y z
N MET A 1 34.85 -46.18 -39.75
CA MET A 1 34.51 -46.03 -38.31
C MET A 1 34.90 -44.62 -37.87
N LYS A 2 33.94 -43.69 -37.75
CA LYS A 2 34.19 -42.34 -37.24
C LYS A 2 33.61 -42.25 -35.83
N LYS A 3 34.46 -41.94 -34.85
CA LYS A 3 34.11 -41.79 -33.43
C LYS A 3 33.50 -40.41 -33.22
N TYR A 4 32.35 -40.36 -32.55
CA TYR A 4 31.72 -39.13 -32.09
C TYR A 4 32.32 -38.74 -30.73
N PHE A 5 32.81 -37.51 -30.60
CA PHE A 5 33.06 -36.93 -29.28
C PHE A 5 32.99 -35.41 -29.33
N THR A 6 31.78 -34.86 -29.21
CA THR A 6 31.55 -33.48 -28.75
C THR A 6 30.05 -33.29 -28.51
N LEU A 7 29.60 -33.47 -27.27
CA LEU A 7 28.30 -32.95 -26.84
C LEU A 7 28.26 -32.74 -25.31
N THR A 8 28.93 -31.70 -24.84
CA THR A 8 28.73 -31.20 -23.47
C THR A 8 29.12 -29.73 -23.38
N LEU A 9 28.34 -28.83 -24.00
CA LEU A 9 28.43 -27.40 -23.68
C LEU A 9 27.18 -26.60 -24.12
N LEU A 10 25.97 -27.05 -23.75
CA LEU A 10 24.74 -26.31 -24.09
C LEU A 10 23.65 -26.39 -23.02
N ALA A 11 24.02 -26.31 -21.74
CA ALA A 11 23.06 -26.30 -20.63
C ALA A 11 23.13 -25.06 -19.72
N PHE A 12 24.03 -24.11 -19.96
CA PHE A 12 24.19 -22.93 -19.08
C PHE A 12 23.46 -21.65 -19.55
N SER A 13 22.83 -21.64 -20.73
CA SER A 13 22.20 -20.43 -21.27
C SER A 13 20.73 -20.21 -20.89
N PHE A 14 20.08 -21.13 -20.16
CA PHE A 14 18.66 -20.98 -19.79
C PHE A 14 18.39 -20.16 -18.52
N PHE A 15 19.40 -19.77 -17.75
CA PHE A 15 19.19 -18.98 -16.52
C PHE A 15 19.13 -17.45 -16.73
N ALA A 16 19.34 -16.95 -17.96
CA ALA A 16 19.39 -15.52 -18.23
C ALA A 16 18.01 -14.85 -18.43
N PHE A 17 16.93 -15.62 -18.63
CA PHE A 17 15.63 -15.06 -19.04
C PHE A 17 14.59 -14.92 -17.91
N ALA A 18 14.83 -15.46 -16.71
CA ALA A 18 13.86 -15.41 -15.61
C ALA A 18 13.96 -14.15 -14.70
N GLN A 19 15.04 -13.37 -14.78
CA GLN A 19 15.22 -12.20 -13.90
C GLN A 19 14.47 -10.94 -14.38
N ASN A 20 13.98 -10.92 -15.63
CA ASN A 20 13.28 -9.75 -16.15
C ASN A 20 11.78 -9.73 -15.83
N GLU A 21 11.12 -10.88 -15.68
CA GLU A 21 9.68 -10.92 -15.39
C GLU A 21 9.31 -10.44 -13.97
N LEU A 22 10.27 -10.47 -13.03
CA LEU A 22 10.08 -9.88 -11.70
C LEU A 22 10.21 -8.35 -11.67
N LYS A 23 10.68 -7.69 -12.74
CA LYS A 23 10.82 -6.23 -12.74
C LYS A 23 9.53 -5.50 -13.14
N ASP A 24 8.60 -6.19 -13.79
CA ASP A 24 7.41 -5.59 -14.40
C ASP A 24 6.10 -5.88 -13.62
N ASP A 25 6.13 -6.61 -12.50
CA ASP A 25 4.96 -6.71 -11.63
C ASP A 25 4.73 -5.34 -10.95
N PRO A 26 3.56 -4.69 -11.08
CA PRO A 26 3.26 -3.46 -10.35
C PRO A 26 3.46 -3.57 -8.84
N LYS A 27 3.40 -4.77 -8.25
CA LYS A 27 3.70 -5.04 -6.84
C LYS A 27 5.17 -4.85 -6.48
N ASN A 28 6.08 -4.92 -7.45
CA ASN A 28 7.52 -4.81 -7.27
C ASN A 28 8.04 -3.36 -7.39
N LYS A 29 7.16 -2.38 -7.15
CA LYS A 29 7.49 -0.96 -7.07
C LYS A 29 7.61 -0.51 -5.62
N ALA A 30 8.47 0.50 -5.41
CA ALA A 30 8.70 1.10 -4.11
C ALA A 30 7.38 1.53 -3.43
N LEU A 31 7.36 1.43 -2.09
CA LEU A 31 6.31 2.03 -1.27
C LEU A 31 6.53 3.54 -1.18
N TYR A 32 5.47 4.33 -1.30
CA TYR A 32 5.52 5.76 -1.06
C TYR A 32 5.02 6.08 0.34
N LEU A 33 5.76 6.92 1.05
CA LEU A 33 5.35 7.51 2.32
C LEU A 33 5.35 9.04 2.16
N LEU A 34 4.34 9.69 2.72
CA LEU A 34 4.28 11.14 2.83
C LEU A 34 4.12 11.52 4.30
N ASP A 35 5.17 12.08 4.89
CA ASP A 35 5.32 12.30 6.34
C ASP A 35 5.04 11.03 7.18
N GLY A 36 5.59 9.88 6.73
CA GLY A 36 5.41 8.58 7.40
C GLY A 36 4.05 7.90 7.17
N VAL A 37 3.12 8.53 6.46
CA VAL A 37 1.80 7.97 6.11
C VAL A 37 1.87 7.28 4.74
N ILE A 38 1.27 6.10 4.62
CA ILE A 38 1.22 5.34 3.36
C ILE A 38 0.53 6.17 2.27
N ALA A 39 1.22 6.30 1.13
CA ALA A 39 0.75 6.97 -0.07
C ALA A 39 0.90 6.05 -1.29
N SER A 40 0.26 6.43 -2.39
CA SER A 40 0.45 5.84 -3.72
C SER A 40 1.31 6.77 -4.58
N TYR A 41 1.94 6.25 -5.63
CA TYR A 41 2.64 7.10 -6.60
C TYR A 41 1.68 8.13 -7.22
N ASP A 42 0.48 7.71 -7.58
CA ASP A 42 -0.57 8.58 -8.14
C ASP A 42 -1.02 9.67 -7.16
N PHE A 43 -1.00 9.39 -5.85
CA PHE A 43 -1.28 10.38 -4.82
C PHE A 43 -0.11 11.35 -4.66
N ALA A 44 1.12 10.84 -4.60
CA ALA A 44 2.33 11.65 -4.48
C ALA A 44 2.51 12.63 -5.65
N GLN A 45 2.11 12.24 -6.87
CA GLN A 45 2.14 13.14 -8.04
C GLN A 45 1.21 14.35 -7.95
N LYS A 46 0.22 14.34 -7.05
CA LYS A 46 -0.70 15.47 -6.84
C LYS A 46 -0.13 16.51 -5.89
N ILE A 47 1.01 16.23 -5.26
CA ILE A 47 1.68 17.14 -4.35
C ILE A 47 2.39 18.23 -5.15
N ASP A 48 2.11 19.49 -4.82
CA ASP A 48 2.88 20.62 -5.35
C ASP A 48 4.35 20.49 -4.87
N PRO A 49 5.33 20.38 -5.79
CA PRO A 49 6.74 20.28 -5.43
C PRO A 49 7.24 21.44 -4.56
N ALA A 50 6.63 22.62 -4.64
CA ALA A 50 6.99 23.76 -3.80
C ALA A 50 6.75 23.50 -2.30
N ASN A 51 5.88 22.54 -1.96
CA ASN A 51 5.55 22.15 -0.59
C ASN A 51 6.42 21.01 -0.05
N ILE A 52 7.28 20.41 -0.87
CA ILE A 52 8.20 19.33 -0.46
C ILE A 52 9.41 19.94 0.25
N GLU A 53 9.72 19.42 1.43
CA GLU A 53 10.93 19.74 2.19
C GLU A 53 12.09 18.83 1.79
N ALA A 54 11.85 17.51 1.73
CA ALA A 54 12.86 16.53 1.40
C ALA A 54 12.26 15.28 0.76
N VAL A 55 13.08 14.57 -0.01
CA VAL A 55 12.76 13.23 -0.52
C VAL A 55 13.90 12.30 -0.13
N SER A 56 13.58 11.24 0.59
CA SER A 56 14.50 10.19 1.00
C SER A 56 14.17 8.89 0.27
N VAL A 57 15.19 8.16 -0.16
CA VAL A 57 15.03 6.84 -0.79
C VAL A 57 15.78 5.82 0.04
N TYR A 58 15.05 4.84 0.55
CA TYR A 58 15.59 3.76 1.38
C TYR A 58 15.59 2.47 0.58
N LYS A 59 16.74 1.78 0.56
CA LYS A 59 16.96 0.51 -0.12
C LYS A 59 17.33 -0.56 0.90
N SER A 60 17.31 -1.82 0.50
CA SER A 60 17.73 -2.96 1.33
C SER A 60 19.11 -2.72 1.98
N GLY A 61 19.22 -3.01 3.28
CA GLY A 61 20.50 -2.98 4.01
C GLY A 61 20.68 -1.85 5.02
N SER A 62 19.80 -0.84 5.03
CA SER A 62 19.75 0.18 6.08
C SER A 62 18.29 0.52 6.39
N ASN A 63 17.80 0.09 7.56
CA ASN A 63 16.46 0.43 8.04
C ASN A 63 16.58 1.49 9.14
N PRO A 64 16.24 2.77 8.87
CA PRO A 64 16.09 3.74 9.95
C PRO A 64 14.85 3.36 10.79
N SER A 65 14.89 3.65 12.08
CA SER A 65 13.85 3.21 13.04
C SER A 65 12.45 3.74 12.72
N ASN A 66 12.34 4.86 12.01
CA ASN A 66 11.05 5.42 11.58
C ASN A 66 10.34 4.56 10.51
N LEU A 67 10.98 3.52 9.96
CA LEU A 67 10.42 2.64 8.94
C LEU A 67 10.16 1.21 9.42
N ASP A 68 10.25 0.95 10.73
CA ASP A 68 10.08 -0.40 11.28
C ASP A 68 8.75 -1.05 10.90
N ASP A 69 7.69 -0.25 10.76
CA ASP A 69 6.36 -0.71 10.35
C ASP A 69 6.31 -1.21 8.90
N PHE A 70 7.25 -0.76 8.06
CA PHE A 70 7.31 -0.99 6.61
C PHE A 70 8.54 -1.79 6.16
N VAL A 71 9.27 -2.43 7.10
CA VAL A 71 10.52 -3.14 6.81
C VAL A 71 10.38 -4.17 5.67
N ASN A 72 9.19 -4.76 5.51
CA ASN A 72 8.90 -5.76 4.50
C ASN A 72 8.92 -5.19 3.07
N HIS A 73 8.81 -3.87 2.90
CA HIS A 73 8.91 -3.19 1.60
C HIS A 73 10.35 -2.82 1.21
N LEU A 74 11.33 -2.88 2.12
CA LEU A 74 12.71 -2.44 1.84
C LEU A 74 13.40 -3.22 0.72
N GLY A 75 12.96 -4.46 0.44
CA GLY A 75 13.45 -5.25 -0.70
C GLY A 75 13.15 -4.60 -2.06
N PHE A 76 12.08 -3.81 -2.14
CA PHE A 76 11.65 -3.08 -3.35
C PHE A 76 11.87 -1.56 -3.24
N GLY A 77 12.22 -1.09 -2.05
CA GLY A 77 12.54 0.29 -1.73
C GLY A 77 11.36 1.06 -1.13
N ILE A 78 11.69 2.11 -0.38
CA ILE A 78 10.72 3.06 0.19
C ILE A 78 11.14 4.47 -0.25
N ILE A 79 10.19 5.25 -0.73
CA ILE A 79 10.36 6.66 -1.05
C ILE A 79 9.55 7.46 -0.03
N GLU A 80 10.24 8.18 0.85
CA GLU A 80 9.62 9.06 1.84
C GLU A 80 9.72 10.51 1.38
N ILE A 81 8.58 11.17 1.25
CA ILE A 81 8.46 12.58 0.96
C ILE A 81 8.11 13.27 2.28
N ARG A 82 8.96 14.20 2.72
CA ARG A 82 8.68 15.07 3.87
C ARG A 82 8.18 16.41 3.38
N MET A 83 7.09 16.88 3.98
CA MET A 83 6.44 18.12 3.61
C MET A 83 6.88 19.27 4.51
N LYS A 84 7.01 20.47 3.92
CA LYS A 84 7.30 21.70 4.68
C LYS A 84 6.22 22.02 5.71
N LYS A 85 4.99 21.62 5.42
CA LYS A 85 3.80 21.84 6.26
C LYS A 85 2.86 20.65 6.16
N TYR A 86 2.18 20.39 7.27
CA TYR A 86 1.06 19.46 7.33
C TYR A 86 -0.03 19.84 6.32
N GLN A 87 -0.59 18.84 5.64
CA GLN A 87 -1.57 19.02 4.58
C GLN A 87 -2.95 18.58 5.09
N GLU A 88 -3.69 19.52 5.70
CA GLU A 88 -4.98 19.26 6.37
C GLU A 88 -6.05 18.72 5.41
N GLN A 89 -5.96 19.03 4.13
CA GLN A 89 -6.92 18.59 3.11
C GLN A 89 -6.83 17.09 2.80
N PHE A 90 -5.77 16.40 3.22
CA PHE A 90 -5.59 14.99 2.93
C PHE A 90 -6.10 14.12 4.07
N ILE A 91 -7.15 13.36 3.78
CA ILE A 91 -7.76 12.44 4.73
C ILE A 91 -6.83 11.25 4.97
N ARG A 92 -6.41 11.08 6.21
CA ARG A 92 -5.65 9.93 6.71
C ARG A 92 -6.61 8.93 7.36
N VAL A 93 -6.40 7.66 7.11
CA VAL A 93 -7.20 6.57 7.68
C VAL A 93 -6.26 5.59 8.37
N PRO A 94 -6.40 5.37 9.68
CA PRO A 94 -5.66 4.31 10.36
C PRO A 94 -6.06 2.92 9.84
N LEU A 95 -5.11 2.00 9.69
CA LEU A 95 -5.37 0.67 9.13
C LEU A 95 -6.37 -0.14 9.97
N HIS A 96 -6.34 -0.03 11.29
CA HIS A 96 -7.34 -0.66 12.17
C HIS A 96 -8.76 -0.12 11.97
N ALA A 97 -8.91 1.14 11.54
CA ALA A 97 -10.23 1.69 11.22
C ALA A 97 -10.78 1.04 9.95
N LEU A 98 -9.91 0.74 8.97
CA LEU A 98 -10.30 -0.06 7.80
C LEU A 98 -10.68 -1.48 8.19
N ASN A 99 -9.97 -2.14 9.11
CA ASN A 99 -10.41 -3.44 9.64
C ASN A 99 -11.85 -3.37 10.18
N ALA A 100 -12.14 -2.38 11.02
CA ALA A 100 -13.48 -2.19 11.59
C ALA A 100 -14.55 -1.96 10.51
N MET A 101 -14.24 -1.15 9.47
CA MET A 101 -15.14 -0.92 8.34
C MET A 101 -15.49 -2.19 7.55
N TYR A 102 -14.59 -3.18 7.54
CA TYR A 102 -14.79 -4.46 6.87
C TYR A 102 -15.18 -5.60 7.84
N HIS A 103 -15.64 -5.25 9.04
CA HIS A 103 -16.07 -6.18 10.08
C HIS A 103 -14.99 -7.21 10.48
N LEU A 104 -13.74 -6.74 10.53
CA LEU A 104 -12.58 -7.49 10.98
C LEU A 104 -12.15 -7.03 12.37
N ASP A 105 -11.41 -7.89 13.08
CA ASP A 105 -10.88 -7.57 14.39
C ASP A 105 -9.85 -6.43 14.30
N TYR A 106 -9.71 -5.67 15.38
CA TYR A 106 -8.78 -4.53 15.46
C TYR A 106 -7.33 -4.93 15.06
N ASN A 107 -6.90 -6.12 15.50
CA ASN A 107 -5.56 -6.66 15.26
C ASN A 107 -5.46 -7.52 13.99
N THR A 108 -6.49 -7.58 13.14
CA THR A 108 -6.43 -8.33 11.89
C THR A 108 -5.25 -7.83 11.02
N PRO A 109 -4.37 -8.72 10.53
CA PRO A 109 -3.23 -8.32 9.71
C PRO A 109 -3.65 -7.54 8.46
N VAL A 110 -2.91 -6.46 8.18
CA VAL A 110 -3.12 -5.62 7.01
C VAL A 110 -1.90 -5.65 6.10
N TYR A 111 -2.14 -5.95 4.82
CA TYR A 111 -1.13 -5.99 3.78
C TYR A 111 -1.29 -4.79 2.85
N ILE A 112 -0.20 -4.09 2.56
CA ILE A 112 -0.14 -3.04 1.54
C ILE A 112 0.66 -3.58 0.36
N ASP A 113 0.02 -3.69 -0.79
CA ASP A 113 0.60 -4.21 -2.03
C ASP A 113 1.21 -5.62 -1.89
N GLY A 114 0.63 -6.43 -1.00
CA GLY A 114 1.10 -7.80 -0.73
C GLY A 114 2.12 -7.93 0.39
N PHE A 115 2.54 -6.83 1.03
CA PHE A 115 3.48 -6.86 2.16
C PHE A 115 2.80 -6.48 3.47
N LEU A 116 3.05 -7.28 4.50
CA LEU A 116 2.50 -7.05 5.83
C LEU A 116 3.05 -5.75 6.43
N VAL A 117 2.16 -4.88 6.92
CA VAL A 117 2.51 -3.75 7.79
C VAL A 117 2.47 -4.22 9.23
N LYS A 118 3.54 -3.98 10.00
CA LYS A 118 3.66 -4.55 11.35
C LYS A 118 2.64 -3.99 12.33
N ASN A 119 2.25 -2.73 12.17
CA ASN A 119 1.45 -1.99 13.13
C ASN A 119 0.15 -1.48 12.49
N ASN A 120 -0.99 -1.96 12.97
CA ASN A 120 -2.31 -1.53 12.48
C ASN A 120 -2.69 -0.09 12.88
N LYS A 121 -1.85 0.61 13.66
CA LYS A 121 -1.97 2.05 13.90
C LYS A 121 -1.33 2.90 12.80
N ALA A 122 -0.54 2.30 11.90
CA ALA A 122 -0.09 2.98 10.70
C ALA A 122 -1.29 3.56 9.93
N GLU A 123 -1.04 4.62 9.19
CA GLU A 123 -2.08 5.37 8.48
C GLU A 123 -1.84 5.28 6.98
N ILE A 124 -2.93 5.32 6.22
CA ILE A 124 -2.92 5.44 4.76
C ILE A 124 -3.77 6.65 4.34
N TYR A 125 -3.30 7.40 3.35
CA TYR A 125 -4.14 8.43 2.74
C TYR A 125 -5.32 7.78 2.01
N GLN A 126 -6.54 8.27 2.24
CA GLN A 126 -7.73 7.73 1.59
C GLN A 126 -7.60 7.77 0.05
N GLY A 127 -7.00 8.83 -0.49
CA GLY A 127 -6.75 8.98 -1.93
C GLY A 127 -5.64 8.09 -2.50
N ALA A 128 -4.92 7.36 -1.65
CA ALA A 128 -3.92 6.36 -2.05
C ALA A 128 -4.51 4.94 -2.19
N ILE A 129 -5.69 4.69 -1.63
CA ILE A 129 -6.37 3.39 -1.70
C ILE A 129 -6.93 3.20 -3.10
N GLY A 130 -6.49 2.15 -3.80
CA GLY A 130 -7.04 1.73 -5.09
C GLY A 130 -8.10 0.66 -4.92
N GLU A 131 -7.76 -0.42 -4.22
CA GLU A 131 -8.64 -1.56 -3.98
C GLU A 131 -8.42 -2.11 -2.57
N ILE A 132 -9.49 -2.65 -1.97
CA ILE A 132 -9.43 -3.37 -0.70
C ILE A 132 -10.06 -4.75 -0.90
N VAL A 133 -9.32 -5.80 -0.53
CA VAL A 133 -9.73 -7.19 -0.66
C VAL A 133 -9.56 -7.90 0.68
N VAL A 134 -10.64 -8.45 1.20
CA VAL A 134 -10.60 -9.35 2.35
C VAL A 134 -10.34 -10.77 1.84
N THR A 135 -9.25 -11.39 2.27
CA THR A 135 -8.91 -12.77 1.90
C THR A 135 -8.80 -13.65 3.13
N ASN A 136 -8.86 -14.97 2.93
CA ASN A 136 -8.56 -15.94 3.98
C ASN A 136 -7.07 -16.32 3.90
N ASN A 137 -6.39 -16.35 5.03
CA ASN A 137 -5.06 -16.88 5.20
C ASN A 137 -5.10 -17.91 6.34
N ASP A 138 -4.92 -19.19 6.02
CA ASP A 138 -4.85 -20.30 7.00
C ASP A 138 -5.91 -20.22 8.13
N SER A 139 -7.18 -20.02 7.74
CA SER A 139 -8.38 -19.92 8.61
C SER A 139 -8.67 -18.55 9.23
N SER A 140 -7.81 -17.55 9.05
CA SER A 140 -8.04 -16.17 9.53
C SER A 140 -8.23 -15.21 8.36
N LYS A 141 -9.17 -14.26 8.49
CA LYS A 141 -9.33 -13.18 7.50
C LYS A 141 -8.17 -12.19 7.63
N VAL A 142 -7.74 -11.64 6.50
CA VAL A 142 -6.77 -10.54 6.41
C VAL A 142 -7.27 -9.46 5.47
N LEU A 143 -6.82 -8.23 5.69
CA LEU A 143 -7.14 -7.09 4.83
C LEU A 143 -5.98 -6.83 3.87
N ASN A 144 -6.23 -6.88 2.57
CA ASN A 144 -5.24 -6.51 1.55
C ASN A 144 -5.66 -5.20 0.92
N ILE A 145 -4.76 -4.22 0.92
CA ILE A 145 -4.95 -2.94 0.27
C ILE A 145 -3.98 -2.86 -0.89
N ILE A 146 -4.50 -2.58 -2.08
CA ILE A 146 -3.72 -2.31 -3.28
C ILE A 146 -3.76 -0.81 -3.50
N THR A 147 -2.59 -0.17 -3.59
CA THR A 147 -2.52 1.28 -3.83
C THR A 147 -3.04 1.64 -5.22
N ALA A 148 -3.53 2.86 -5.38
CA ALA A 148 -4.18 3.33 -6.60
C ALA A 148 -3.33 3.16 -7.87
N ASP A 149 -2.01 3.32 -7.76
CA ASP A 149 -1.06 3.17 -8.87
C ASP A 149 -0.81 1.71 -9.28
N LYS A 150 -1.23 0.75 -8.45
CA LYS A 150 -1.04 -0.71 -8.63
C LYS A 150 -2.35 -1.46 -8.85
N ALA A 151 -3.49 -0.83 -8.58
CA ALA A 151 -4.80 -1.40 -8.84
C ALA A 151 -5.07 -1.49 -10.36
N THR A 152 -5.54 -2.65 -10.85
CA THR A 152 -5.82 -2.81 -12.28
C THR A 152 -7.11 -2.07 -12.68
N LYS A 153 -7.03 -1.17 -13.68
CA LYS A 153 -8.23 -0.47 -14.21
C LYS A 153 -9.31 -1.40 -14.81
N LYS A 154 -9.03 -2.70 -14.95
CA LYS A 154 -9.93 -3.71 -15.56
C LYS A 154 -10.70 -4.58 -14.55
N GLY A 155 -10.43 -4.47 -13.24
CA GLY A 155 -11.15 -5.22 -12.20
C GLY A 155 -12.15 -4.38 -11.37
N SER A 156 -12.10 -3.05 -11.46
CA SER A 156 -12.85 -2.14 -10.58
C SER A 156 -14.34 -2.01 -10.96
N ARG A 157 -15.15 -3.01 -10.60
CA ARG A 157 -16.56 -2.80 -10.27
C ARG A 157 -16.79 -3.06 -8.78
N ILE A 158 -16.07 -2.33 -7.95
CA ILE A 158 -16.56 -1.94 -6.63
C ILE A 158 -16.42 -0.43 -6.61
N PRO A 159 -17.53 0.34 -6.52
CA PRO A 159 -17.46 1.79 -6.49
C PRO A 159 -16.61 2.23 -5.29
N PRO A 160 -15.91 3.38 -5.39
CA PRO A 160 -15.34 4.00 -4.20
C PRO A 160 -16.44 4.08 -3.15
N ALA A 161 -16.13 3.70 -1.90
CA ALA A 161 -17.08 3.82 -0.81
C ALA A 161 -17.54 5.29 -0.75
N THR A 162 -18.72 5.55 -1.31
CA THR A 162 -19.40 6.82 -1.16
C THR A 162 -19.61 6.97 0.33
N ILE A 163 -18.85 7.88 0.95
CA ILE A 163 -19.16 8.38 2.28
C ILE A 163 -20.54 9.01 2.14
N GLN A 164 -21.58 8.27 2.51
CA GLN A 164 -22.86 8.88 2.77
C GLN A 164 -22.65 9.76 4.00
N GLN A 165 -22.41 11.05 3.75
CA GLN A 165 -22.70 12.07 4.75
C GLN A 165 -24.19 11.93 5.06
N LYS A 166 -24.52 11.16 6.10
CA LYS A 166 -25.82 11.28 6.75
C LYS A 166 -25.82 12.65 7.39
N GLU A 167 -26.45 13.58 6.68
CA GLU A 167 -26.90 14.85 7.19
C GLU A 167 -27.59 14.60 8.54
N ASN A 168 -26.90 14.99 9.62
CA ASN A 168 -27.33 14.75 10.98
C ASN A 168 -28.45 15.75 11.27
N LYS A 169 -29.69 15.41 10.88
CA LYS A 169 -30.87 16.16 11.32
C LYS A 169 -30.94 16.04 12.83
N ARG A 170 -30.70 17.17 13.51
CA ARG A 170 -30.97 17.36 14.95
C ARG A 170 -32.32 16.74 15.29
N PRO A 171 -32.43 15.85 16.29
CA PRO A 171 -33.72 15.52 16.85
C PRO A 171 -34.22 16.74 17.64
N GLU A 172 -35.28 17.37 17.15
CA GLU A 172 -36.11 18.26 17.97
C GLU A 172 -36.84 17.42 19.01
N TYR A 173 -36.33 17.36 20.23
CA TYR A 173 -37.13 17.10 21.42
C TYR A 173 -36.47 17.82 22.60
N ILE A 174 -37.12 18.87 23.08
CA ILE A 174 -37.38 19.21 24.50
C ILE A 174 -38.12 20.55 24.46
N LYS A 175 -39.45 20.50 24.60
CA LYS A 175 -40.25 21.45 25.39
C LYS A 175 -41.61 20.79 25.71
N GLN A 176 -41.59 19.86 26.66
CA GLN A 176 -42.74 19.61 27.52
C GLN A 176 -42.21 19.25 28.90
N ILE A 177 -41.95 20.24 29.76
CA ILE A 177 -42.09 20.11 31.21
C ILE A 177 -42.47 21.48 31.80
N LYS A 178 -43.69 21.51 32.36
CA LYS A 178 -44.33 22.46 33.29
C LYS A 178 -44.67 23.87 32.81
#